data_AF-A0A645H1T2-F1
#
_entry.id   AF-A0A645H1T2-F1
#
_cell.length_a   1.000
_cell.length_b   1.000
_cell.length_c   1.000
_cell.angle_alpha   90.00
_cell.angle_beta   90.00
_cell.angle_gamma   90.00
#
_symmetry.space_group_name_H-M   'P 1'
#
loop_
_entity.id
_entity.type
_entity.pdbx_description
1 polymer ?
#
loop_
_entity_poly.entity_id
_entity_poly.type
_entity_poly.pdbx_seq_one_letter_code
_entity_poly.pdbx_strand_id
1 'polypeptide(L)' 'MQERILRFVSEHSAISREKLYELMIAKDEMANDVGTVLIGEDAVRCGIINELGGLSAALAKLKQLVQS' A
#
# COMPACT_ATOMS: atom_id res chain seq x y z
N MET A 1 5.23 10.08 -15.98
CA MET A 1 4.28 9.07 -15.48
C MET A 1 4.54 8.72 -14.01
N GLN A 2 5.78 8.32 -13.64
CA GLN A 2 6.17 7.98 -12.26
C GLN A 2 5.81 9.06 -11.22
N GLU A 3 6.12 10.32 -11.49
CA GLU A 3 5.77 11.46 -10.62
C GLU A 3 4.28 11.55 -10.25
N ARG A 4 3.40 11.22 -11.21
CA ARG A 4 1.94 11.22 -11.00
C ARG A 4 1.52 10.08 -10.09
N ILE A 5 2.14 8.90 -10.24
CA ILE A 5 1.87 7.72 -9.41
C ILE A 5 2.35 7.98 -7.97
N LEU A 6 3.59 8.47 -7.82
CA LEU A 6 4.15 8.84 -6.51
C LEU A 6 3.25 9.82 -5.77
N ARG A 7 2.81 10.88 -6.47
CA ARG A 7 1.91 11.88 -5.90
C ARG A 7 0.58 11.27 -5.49
N PHE A 8 -0.09 10.54 -6.39
CA PHE A 8 -1.40 9.96 -6.12
C PHE A 8 -1.37 9.00 -4.91
N VAL A 9 -0.42 8.07 -4.88
CA VAL A 9 -0.34 7.08 -3.79
C VAL A 9 0.01 7.76 -2.46
N SER A 10 0.96 8.70 -2.45
CA SER A 10 1.34 9.40 -1.21
C SER A 10 0.24 10.33 -0.69
N GLU A 11 -0.63 10.89 -1.56
CA GLU A 11 -1.78 11.72 -1.16
C GLU A 11 -2.95 10.89 -0.61
N HIS A 12 -3.04 9.61 -0.97
CA HIS A 12 -4.16 8.72 -0.60
C HIS A 12 -3.78 7.58 0.35
N SER A 13 -2.56 7.60 0.90
CA SER A 13 -2.09 6.62 1.88
C SER A 13 -1.15 7.30 2.89
N ALA A 14 -0.67 6.56 3.89
CA ALA A 14 0.22 7.08 4.92
C ALA A 14 1.71 6.89 4.58
N ILE A 15 2.03 6.31 3.41
CA ILE A 15 3.42 6.13 2.99
C ILE A 15 4.07 7.48 2.64
N SER A 16 5.31 7.68 3.10
CA SER A 16 6.11 8.83 2.66
C SER A 16 6.51 8.68 1.19
N ARG A 17 6.56 9.80 0.47
CA ARG A 17 6.97 9.84 -0.94
C ARG A 17 8.34 9.22 -1.17
N GLU A 18 9.28 9.49 -0.26
CA GLU A 18 10.66 8.97 -0.30
C GLU A 18 10.64 7.45 -0.21
N LYS A 19 9.92 6.89 0.77
CA LYS A 19 9.81 5.44 0.93
C LYS A 19 9.13 4.76 -0.25
N LEU A 20 8.08 5.36 -0.79
CA LEU A 20 7.41 4.83 -1.98
C LEU A 20 8.36 4.82 -3.18
N TYR A 21 9.13 5.89 -3.37
CA TYR A 21 10.13 5.97 -4.43
C TYR A 21 11.20 4.89 -4.27
N GLU A 22 11.74 4.70 -3.05
CA GLU A 22 12.67 3.62 -2.74
C GLU A 22 12.11 2.25 -3.14
N LEU A 23 10.88 1.93 -2.75
CA LEU A 23 10.24 0.65 -3.09
C LEU A 23 10.01 0.47 -4.60
N MET A 24 9.79 1.57 -5.33
CA MET A 24 9.65 1.52 -6.79
C MET A 24 10.98 1.27 -7.51
N ILE A 25 12.12 1.67 -6.93
CA ILE A 25 13.45 1.53 -7.54
C ILE A 25 14.29 0.40 -6.94
N ALA A 26 13.90 -0.13 -5.78
CA ALA A 26 14.61 -1.20 -5.08
C ALA A 26 14.61 -2.46 -5.93
N LYS A 27 15.81 -2.84 -6.39
CA LYS A 27 16.09 -4.05 -7.15
C LYS A 27 16.64 -5.11 -6.19
N ASP A 28 15.76 -5.89 -5.58
CA ASP A 28 16.20 -7.18 -5.05
C ASP A 28 15.79 -8.28 -6.04
N GLU A 29 16.82 -8.74 -6.74
CA GLU A 29 16.98 -9.98 -7.50
C GLU A 29 15.93 -10.34 -8.59
N MET A 30 16.37 -10.13 -9.84
CA MET A 30 15.91 -10.84 -11.04
C MET A 30 14.43 -10.77 -11.43
N ALA A 31 13.89 -9.56 -11.56
CA ALA A 31 12.97 -9.28 -12.66
C ALA A 31 13.12 -7.81 -13.04
N ASN A 32 13.70 -7.55 -14.21
CA ASN A 32 14.04 -6.21 -14.69
C ASN A 32 12.83 -5.27 -14.86
N ASP A 33 11.62 -5.64 -14.45
CA ASP A 33 10.38 -4.88 -14.68
C ASP A 33 9.33 -4.91 -13.53
N VAL A 34 9.59 -5.54 -12.38
CA VAL A 34 8.50 -5.85 -11.40
C VAL A 34 8.48 -4.97 -10.14
N GLY A 35 9.59 -4.31 -9.75
CA GLY A 35 9.67 -3.51 -8.53
C GLY A 35 9.68 -4.35 -7.25
N THR A 36 9.29 -3.77 -6.10
CA THR A 36 9.25 -4.48 -4.80
C THR A 36 7.93 -5.22 -4.59
N VAL A 37 8.00 -6.52 -4.24
CA VAL A 37 6.84 -7.27 -3.74
C VAL A 37 6.73 -7.09 -2.23
N LEU A 38 5.59 -6.58 -1.77
CA LEU A 38 5.30 -6.40 -0.34
C LEU A 38 4.37 -7.52 0.15
N ILE A 39 4.71 -8.15 1.27
CA ILE A 39 3.79 -9.05 1.97
C ILE A 39 2.81 -8.17 2.75
N GLY A 40 1.58 -8.66 2.99
CA GLY A 40 0.49 -7.86 3.56
C GLY A 40 0.87 -7.07 4.82
N GLU A 41 1.66 -7.64 5.72
CA GLU A 41 2.11 -6.94 6.93
C GLU A 41 3.06 -5.78 6.59
N ASP A 42 3.92 -5.96 5.59
CA ASP A 42 4.82 -4.93 5.10
C ASP A 42 4.03 -3.76 4.51
N ALA A 43 2.94 -4.05 3.78
CA ALA A 43 2.06 -3.05 3.20
C ALA A 43 1.35 -2.19 4.26
N VAL A 44 0.98 -2.79 5.40
CA VAL A 44 0.47 -2.05 6.57
C VAL A 44 1.57 -1.21 7.19
N ARG A 45 2.75 -1.80 7.44
CA ARG A 45 3.87 -1.11 8.12
C ARG A 45 4.41 0.07 7.31
N CYS A 46 4.44 -0.03 5.98
CA CYS A 46 4.85 1.08 5.11
C CYS A 46 3.72 2.11 4.88
N GLY A 47 2.51 1.85 5.36
CA GLY A 47 1.39 2.79 5.31
C GLY A 47 0.65 2.84 3.97
N ILE A 48 0.82 1.83 3.10
CA ILE A 48 0.07 1.73 1.84
C ILE A 48 -1.39 1.32 2.08
N ILE A 49 -1.63 0.48 3.10
CA ILE A 49 -2.96 0.08 3.55
C ILE A 49 -3.08 0.24 5.07
N ASN A 50 -4.31 0.34 5.59
CA ASN A 50 -4.54 0.58 7.01
C ASN A 50 -4.44 -0.68 7.89
N GLU A 51 -4.92 -1.83 7.40
CA GLU A 51 -4.96 -3.06 8.19
C GLU A 51 -5.01 -4.32 7.31
N LEU A 52 -4.62 -5.44 7.91
CA LEU A 52 -4.92 -6.78 7.39
C LEU A 52 -6.17 -7.33 8.05
N GLY A 53 -6.96 -8.09 7.29
CA GLY A 53 -8.16 -8.71 7.80
C GLY A 53 -8.68 -9.81 6.89
N GLY A 54 -9.64 -10.56 7.42
CA GLY A 54 -10.41 -11.53 6.65
C GLY A 54 -11.78 -10.99 6.25
N LEU A 55 -12.53 -11.79 5.52
CA LEU A 55 -13.88 -11.44 5.06
C LEU A 55 -14.82 -11.02 6.21
N SER A 56 -14.75 -11.71 7.35
CA SER A 56 -15.56 -11.37 8.53
C SER A 56 -15.28 -9.94 9.04
N ALA A 57 -14.00 -9.55 9.12
CA ALA A 57 -13.61 -8.21 9.54
C ALA A 57 -14.08 -7.14 8.53
N ALA A 58 -13.94 -7.42 7.22
CA ALA A 58 -14.42 -6.52 6.17
C ALA A 58 -15.95 -6.30 6.25
N LEU A 59 -16.73 -7.37 6.45
CA LEU A 59 -18.18 -7.27 6.61
C LEU A 59 -18.59 -6.51 7.87
N ALA A 60 -17.88 -6.73 8.99
CA ALA A 60 -18.11 -5.98 10.22
C ALA A 60 -17.86 -4.48 10.02
N LYS A 61 -16.76 -4.12 9.34
CA LYS A 61 -16.44 -2.72 9.04
C LYS A 61 -17.47 -2.08 8.12
N LEU A 62 -17.92 -2.78 7.08
CA LEU A 62 -18.96 -2.29 6.18
C LEU A 62 -20.26 -2.01 6.93
N LYS A 63 -20.69 -2.93 7.80
CA LYS A 63 -21.89 -2.74 8.63
C LYS A 63 -21.76 -1.52 9.56
N GLN A 64 -20.59 -1.31 10.16
CA GLN A 64 -20.31 -0.13 10.99
C GLN A 64 -20.46 1.16 10.18
N LEU A 65 -19.91 1.22 8.96
CA LEU A 65 -19.97 2.40 8.10
C LEU A 65 -21.38 2.72 7.59
N VAL A 66 -22.18 1.70 7.28
CA VAL A 66 -23.57 1.88 6.82
C VAL A 66 -24.52 2.34 7.93
N GLN A 67 -24.21 2.00 9.19
CA GLN A 67 -25.00 2.41 10.36
C GLN A 67 -24.61 3.80 10.90
N SER A 68 -23.67 4.50 10.26
CA SER A 68 -23.21 5.86 10.60
C SER A 68 -23.90 6.90 9.72
#